data_AF-A0A8T4DXT8-F1
#
_entry.id   AF-A0A8T4DXT8-F1
#
_cell.length_a   1.000
_cell.length_b   1.000
_cell.length_c   1.000
_cell.angle_alpha   90.00
_cell.angle_beta   90.00
_cell.angle_gamma   90.00
#
_symmetry.space_group_name_H-M   'P 1'
#
loop_
_entity.id
_entity.type
_entity.pdbx_description
1 polymer ?
#
loop_
_entity_poly.entity_id
_entity_poly.type
_entity_poly.pdbx_seq_one_letter_code
_entity_poly.pdbx_strand_id
1 'polypeptide(L)'
;MHTGRCPPWLFKRMKKLSGIISEFIIYEYGTDEFIKRISNPYFFQSFGCTLGFDFHSSGVTTTTMGALKEAIDPEKHGIAVLGGKGGTSRKTPSEIESLSQVFPLSENETDHLKYTSRMVAKVDTSALQDGYQLYHHNFLISENGNWCVIQQGMNPSKRYARRYHWLSEHVSSFVEEPHEAICCDHTGRALNMVARESREARDCSVDLVNDGLGEIRKYLTMSRYHWIDNRVFSKLTDLHEFQPRDYEEMLAFKGVG
;
A
#
# COMPACT_ATOMS: atom_id res chain seq x y z
N MET A 1 -19.07 -8.22 9.31
CA MET A 1 -17.76 -8.92 9.34
C MET A 1 -17.97 -10.34 9.80
N HIS A 2 -17.78 -11.30 8.90
CA HIS A 2 -17.73 -12.72 9.27
C HIS A 2 -16.52 -12.95 10.18
N THR A 3 -16.76 -13.38 11.42
CA THR A 3 -15.69 -13.68 12.38
C THR A 3 -15.19 -15.10 12.13
N GLY A 4 -14.02 -15.25 11.52
CA GLY A 4 -13.43 -16.56 11.27
C GLY A 4 -12.10 -16.48 10.53
N ARG A 5 -11.24 -17.49 10.73
CA ARG A 5 -10.10 -17.75 9.85
C ARG A 5 -10.57 -18.64 8.71
N CYS A 6 -10.03 -18.43 7.52
CA CYS A 6 -10.21 -19.38 6.41
C CYS A 6 -9.77 -20.77 6.88
N PRO A 7 -10.63 -21.80 6.79
CA PRO A 7 -10.28 -23.12 7.26
C PRO A 7 -9.16 -23.72 6.40
N PRO A 8 -8.20 -24.47 6.99
CA PRO A 8 -7.03 -24.96 6.25
C PRO A 8 -7.35 -25.79 4.99
N TRP A 9 -8.42 -26.58 5.04
CA TRP A 9 -8.84 -27.40 3.89
C TRP A 9 -9.31 -26.54 2.71
N LEU A 10 -9.97 -25.41 2.96
CA LEU A 10 -10.40 -24.48 1.92
C LEU A 10 -9.19 -23.74 1.37
N PHE A 11 -8.32 -23.24 2.24
CA PHE A 11 -7.10 -22.56 1.84
C PHE A 11 -6.20 -23.43 0.95
N LYS A 12 -6.09 -24.74 1.24
CA LYS A 12 -5.36 -25.69 0.38
C LYS A 12 -5.96 -25.75 -1.04
N ARG A 13 -7.29 -25.71 -1.17
CA ARG A 13 -7.97 -25.69 -2.48
C ARG A 13 -7.78 -24.34 -3.17
N MET A 14 -7.86 -23.25 -2.42
CA MET A 14 -7.61 -21.89 -2.93
C MET A 14 -6.21 -21.78 -3.52
N LYS A 15 -5.17 -22.20 -2.79
CA LYS A 15 -3.78 -22.21 -3.26
C LYS A 15 -3.65 -22.95 -4.60
N LYS A 16 -4.24 -24.15 -4.69
CA LYS A 16 -4.18 -24.94 -5.94
C LYS A 16 -4.87 -24.23 -7.09
N LEU A 17 -6.10 -23.73 -6.87
CA LEU A 17 -6.88 -23.08 -7.92
C LEU A 17 -6.28 -21.74 -8.33
N SER A 18 -5.79 -20.94 -7.37
CA SER A 18 -5.13 -19.66 -7.65
C SER A 18 -3.87 -19.86 -8.48
N GLY A 19 -3.07 -20.88 -8.18
CA GLY A 19 -1.90 -21.24 -8.98
C GLY A 19 -2.27 -21.57 -10.42
N ILE A 20 -3.23 -22.48 -10.63
CA ILE A 20 -3.64 -22.91 -11.98
C ILE A 20 -4.20 -21.74 -12.80
N ILE A 21 -5.08 -20.92 -12.22
CA ILE A 21 -5.67 -19.77 -12.94
C ILE A 21 -4.58 -18.75 -13.28
N SER A 22 -3.68 -18.45 -12.34
CA SER A 22 -2.61 -17.47 -12.57
C SER A 22 -1.62 -17.98 -13.62
N GLU A 23 -1.21 -19.24 -13.54
CA GLU A 23 -0.34 -19.90 -14.52
C GLU A 23 -0.95 -19.85 -15.92
N PHE A 24 -2.25 -20.11 -16.07
CA PHE A 24 -2.91 -20.02 -17.37
C PHE A 24 -2.94 -18.59 -17.92
N ILE A 25 -3.22 -17.59 -17.08
CA ILE A 25 -3.21 -16.18 -17.50
C ILE A 25 -1.80 -15.75 -17.92
N ILE A 26 -0.78 -16.12 -17.14
CA ILE A 26 0.62 -15.79 -17.42
C ILE A 26 1.09 -16.48 -18.70
N TYR A 27 0.72 -17.74 -18.91
CA TYR A 27 1.07 -18.48 -20.12
C TYR A 27 0.45 -17.89 -21.38
N GLU A 28 -0.84 -17.54 -21.33
CA GLU A 28 -1.57 -17.05 -22.51
C GLU A 28 -1.32 -15.56 -22.80
N TYR A 29 -1.16 -14.73 -21.77
CA TYR A 29 -1.13 -13.27 -21.92
C TYR A 29 0.13 -12.60 -21.34
N GLY A 30 1.02 -13.34 -20.68
CA GLY A 30 2.24 -12.83 -20.08
C GLY A 30 2.09 -12.35 -18.62
N THR A 31 3.24 -12.10 -18.00
CA THR A 31 3.36 -11.69 -16.59
C THR A 31 2.75 -10.31 -16.34
N ASP A 32 2.99 -9.36 -17.24
CA ASP A 32 2.50 -7.99 -17.13
C ASP A 32 0.97 -7.92 -17.17
N GLU A 33 0.33 -8.71 -18.04
CA GLU A 33 -1.14 -8.77 -18.09
C GLU A 33 -1.72 -9.32 -16.77
N PHE A 34 -1.06 -10.30 -16.15
CA PHE A 34 -1.50 -10.78 -14.83
C PHE A 34 -1.40 -9.68 -13.77
N ILE A 35 -0.30 -8.90 -13.75
CA ILE A 35 -0.13 -7.75 -12.84
C ILE A 35 -1.23 -6.71 -13.07
N LYS A 36 -1.54 -6.35 -14.33
CA LYS A 36 -2.64 -5.44 -14.66
C LYS A 36 -3.97 -5.96 -14.16
N ARG A 37 -4.30 -7.23 -14.45
CA ARG A 37 -5.57 -7.85 -14.03
C ARG A 37 -5.71 -7.89 -12.52
N ILE A 38 -4.70 -8.34 -11.79
CA ILE A 38 -4.80 -8.47 -10.33
C ILE A 38 -4.86 -7.11 -9.62
N SER A 39 -4.31 -6.06 -10.23
CA SER A 39 -4.45 -4.67 -9.77
C SER A 39 -5.85 -4.08 -10.01
N ASN A 40 -6.61 -4.64 -10.95
CA ASN A 40 -7.97 -4.17 -11.21
C ASN A 40 -8.91 -4.63 -10.08
N PRO A 41 -9.65 -3.72 -9.43
CA PRO A 41 -10.45 -4.06 -8.25
C PRO A 41 -11.59 -5.05 -8.53
N TYR A 42 -12.17 -5.03 -9.75
CA TYR A 42 -13.25 -5.92 -10.15
C TYR A 42 -12.75 -7.32 -10.47
N PHE A 43 -11.63 -7.41 -11.20
CA PHE A 43 -10.98 -8.70 -11.45
C PHE A 43 -10.51 -9.31 -10.14
N PHE A 44 -9.83 -8.55 -9.27
CA PHE A 44 -9.40 -9.03 -7.96
C PHE A 44 -10.55 -9.61 -7.14
N GLN A 45 -11.68 -8.89 -7.08
CA GLN A 45 -12.87 -9.32 -6.36
C GLN A 45 -13.44 -10.62 -6.96
N SER A 46 -13.55 -10.69 -8.29
CA SER A 46 -14.06 -11.87 -9.01
C SER A 46 -13.14 -13.08 -8.85
N PHE A 47 -11.83 -12.85 -8.89
CA PHE A 47 -10.80 -13.86 -8.64
C PHE A 47 -10.94 -14.42 -7.23
N GLY A 48 -10.99 -13.56 -6.20
CA GLY A 48 -11.22 -13.98 -4.81
C GLY A 48 -12.51 -14.78 -4.63
N CYS A 49 -13.60 -14.38 -5.30
CA CYS A 49 -14.87 -15.12 -5.26
C CYS A 49 -14.76 -16.49 -5.92
N THR A 50 -14.07 -16.57 -7.06
CA THR A 50 -13.81 -17.84 -7.77
C THR A 50 -13.01 -18.83 -6.92
N LEU A 51 -12.10 -18.32 -6.07
CA LEU A 51 -11.37 -19.14 -5.11
C LEU A 51 -12.23 -19.65 -3.93
N GLY A 52 -13.48 -19.20 -3.80
CA GLY A 52 -14.43 -19.66 -2.78
C GLY A 52 -14.64 -18.67 -1.63
N PHE A 53 -14.33 -17.38 -1.81
CA PHE A 53 -14.74 -16.34 -0.87
C PHE A 53 -16.08 -15.71 -1.23
N ASP A 54 -16.84 -15.27 -0.23
CA ASP A 54 -18.00 -14.43 -0.46
C ASP A 54 -17.58 -13.01 -0.84
N PHE A 55 -18.35 -12.39 -1.75
CA PHE A 55 -18.09 -11.05 -2.26
C PHE A 55 -18.04 -9.96 -1.17
N HIS A 56 -18.75 -10.16 -0.06
CA HIS A 56 -18.86 -9.22 1.07
C HIS A 56 -17.98 -9.61 2.27
N SER A 57 -17.05 -10.54 2.08
CA SER A 57 -16.16 -10.99 3.15
C SER A 57 -14.95 -10.05 3.32
N SER A 58 -14.78 -9.49 4.51
CA SER A 58 -13.62 -8.68 4.88
C SER A 58 -12.28 -9.44 4.84
N GLY A 59 -12.32 -10.77 4.72
CA GLY A 59 -11.15 -11.63 4.61
C GLY A 59 -10.68 -11.88 3.18
N VAL A 60 -11.45 -11.44 2.17
CA VAL A 60 -11.18 -11.74 0.74
C VAL A 60 -9.79 -11.28 0.33
N THR A 61 -9.41 -10.04 0.65
CA THR A 61 -8.09 -9.49 0.28
C THR A 61 -6.96 -10.32 0.91
N THR A 62 -7.02 -10.48 2.24
CA THR A 62 -5.93 -11.11 2.98
C THR A 62 -5.72 -12.57 2.64
N THR A 63 -6.80 -13.29 2.32
CA THR A 63 -6.74 -14.72 2.05
C THR A 63 -6.44 -14.99 0.59
N THR A 64 -6.98 -14.20 -0.34
CA THR A 64 -6.65 -14.27 -1.77
C THR A 64 -5.17 -14.00 -1.99
N MET A 65 -4.64 -12.93 -1.38
CA MET A 65 -3.20 -12.62 -1.47
C MET A 65 -2.34 -13.66 -0.78
N GLY A 66 -2.79 -14.22 0.35
CA GLY A 66 -2.09 -15.34 1.00
C GLY A 66 -2.05 -16.60 0.13
N ALA A 67 -3.16 -16.94 -0.53
CA ALA A 67 -3.23 -18.08 -1.45
C ALA A 67 -2.35 -17.87 -2.68
N LEU A 68 -2.36 -16.66 -3.26
CA LEU A 68 -1.47 -16.29 -4.37
C LEU A 68 0.00 -16.37 -3.98
N LYS A 69 0.40 -15.79 -2.83
CA LYS A 69 1.78 -15.85 -2.34
C LYS A 69 2.30 -17.27 -2.16
N GLU A 70 1.42 -18.18 -1.75
CA GLU A 70 1.76 -19.59 -1.58
C GLU A 70 1.77 -20.37 -2.90
N ALA A 71 1.01 -19.94 -3.90
CA ALA A 71 0.80 -20.66 -5.15
C ALA A 71 1.78 -20.23 -6.26
N ILE A 72 2.15 -18.95 -6.28
CA ILE A 72 3.05 -18.39 -7.26
C ILE A 72 4.50 -18.66 -6.84
N ASP A 73 5.21 -19.32 -7.73
CA ASP A 73 6.66 -19.52 -7.68
C ASP A 73 7.35 -18.49 -8.60
N PRO A 74 8.24 -17.62 -8.06
CA PRO A 74 8.93 -16.60 -8.86
C PRO A 74 9.74 -17.14 -10.04
N GLU A 75 10.49 -18.22 -9.86
CA GLU A 75 11.33 -18.80 -10.92
C GLU A 75 10.48 -19.40 -12.04
N LYS A 76 9.36 -20.02 -11.68
CA LYS A 76 8.47 -20.65 -12.67
C LYS A 76 7.59 -19.65 -13.40
N HIS A 77 7.04 -18.67 -12.69
CA HIS A 77 5.97 -17.81 -13.20
C HIS A 77 6.43 -16.40 -13.56
N GLY A 78 7.68 -16.02 -13.27
CA GLY A 78 8.17 -14.66 -13.52
C GLY A 78 7.46 -13.59 -12.69
N ILE A 79 6.79 -13.98 -11.59
CA ILE A 79 6.08 -13.08 -10.68
C ILE A 79 6.39 -13.46 -9.23
N ALA A 80 6.70 -12.48 -8.39
CA ALA A 80 6.84 -12.65 -6.96
C ALA A 80 5.73 -11.92 -6.22
N VAL A 81 5.12 -12.57 -5.22
CA VAL A 81 4.13 -11.97 -4.34
C VAL A 81 4.75 -11.81 -2.95
N LEU A 82 5.05 -10.58 -2.58
CA LEU A 82 5.76 -10.24 -1.35
C LEU A 82 4.82 -9.64 -0.31
N GLY A 83 5.28 -9.56 0.94
CA GLY A 83 4.53 -9.01 2.06
C GLY A 83 3.43 -9.94 2.60
N GLY A 84 2.41 -9.35 3.22
CA GLY A 84 1.30 -10.08 3.81
C GLY A 84 0.59 -9.31 4.92
N LYS A 85 -0.02 -10.06 5.83
CA LYS A 85 -0.84 -9.51 6.92
C LYS A 85 -0.02 -9.19 8.18
N GLY A 86 -0.36 -8.09 8.86
CA GLY A 86 0.22 -7.73 10.14
C GLY A 86 1.74 -7.64 10.08
N GLY A 87 2.44 -8.34 10.98
CA GLY A 87 3.90 -8.32 11.04
C GLY A 87 4.62 -8.68 9.73
N THR A 88 4.04 -9.52 8.89
CA THR A 88 4.64 -9.94 7.62
C THR A 88 4.73 -8.80 6.61
N SER A 89 3.81 -7.82 6.65
CA SER A 89 3.88 -6.63 5.78
C SER A 89 5.21 -5.88 5.90
N ARG A 90 5.80 -5.86 7.10
CA ARG A 90 7.06 -5.16 7.39
C ARG A 90 8.29 -5.88 6.83
N LYS A 91 8.14 -7.12 6.35
CA LYS A 91 9.23 -7.91 5.76
C LYS A 91 9.39 -7.67 4.26
N THR A 92 8.46 -6.97 3.60
CA THR A 92 8.53 -6.75 2.14
C THR A 92 9.89 -6.21 1.67
N PRO A 93 10.53 -5.23 2.32
CA PRO A 93 11.85 -4.76 1.87
C PRO A 93 12.95 -5.82 1.90
N SER A 94 12.95 -6.72 2.89
CA SER A 94 13.90 -7.84 2.95
C SER A 94 13.56 -8.96 1.95
N GLU A 95 12.28 -9.13 1.63
CA GLU A 95 11.87 -10.07 0.58
C GLU A 95 12.26 -9.54 -0.81
N ILE A 96 12.16 -8.23 -1.05
CA ILE A 96 12.64 -7.56 -2.29
C ILE A 96 14.15 -7.75 -2.45
N GLU A 97 14.91 -7.56 -1.36
CA GLU A 97 16.36 -7.82 -1.38
C GLU A 97 16.67 -9.25 -1.82
N SER A 98 15.94 -10.22 -1.28
CA SER A 98 16.12 -11.63 -1.62
C SER A 98 15.70 -11.95 -3.06
N LEU A 99 14.72 -11.21 -3.59
CA LEU A 99 14.21 -11.38 -4.95
C LEU A 99 15.25 -11.02 -6.03
N SER A 100 16.20 -10.13 -5.72
CA SER A 100 17.32 -9.79 -6.63
C SER A 100 18.20 -11.00 -7.01
N GLN A 101 18.13 -12.09 -6.25
CA GLN A 101 18.84 -13.34 -6.55
C GLN A 101 18.09 -14.21 -7.57
N VAL A 102 16.82 -13.90 -7.84
CA VAL A 102 15.93 -14.68 -8.70
C VAL A 102 15.57 -13.91 -9.97
N PHE A 103 15.25 -12.62 -9.83
CA PHE A 103 14.97 -11.73 -10.96
C PHE A 103 16.20 -10.91 -11.33
N PRO A 104 16.35 -10.53 -12.62
CA PRO A 104 17.49 -9.75 -13.10
C PRO A 104 17.36 -8.26 -12.73
N LEU A 105 17.17 -7.96 -11.44
CA LEU A 105 17.03 -6.61 -10.91
C LEU A 105 18.40 -6.05 -10.52
N SER A 106 18.74 -4.87 -11.01
CA SER A 106 19.91 -4.11 -10.54
C SER A 106 19.74 -3.67 -9.08
N GLU A 107 20.84 -3.28 -8.44
CA GLU A 107 20.82 -2.73 -7.08
C GLU A 107 19.93 -1.47 -7.00
N ASN A 108 20.02 -0.58 -8.00
CA ASN A 108 19.19 0.62 -8.10
C ASN A 108 17.70 0.29 -8.22
N GLU A 109 17.33 -0.68 -9.06
CA GLU A 109 15.93 -1.12 -9.19
C GLU A 109 15.43 -1.76 -7.89
N THR A 110 16.27 -2.56 -7.25
CA THR A 110 15.96 -3.21 -5.97
C THR A 110 15.71 -2.16 -4.87
N ASP A 111 16.55 -1.14 -4.77
CA ASP A 111 16.38 -0.05 -3.81
C ASP A 111 15.18 0.83 -4.12
N HIS A 112 14.91 1.09 -5.41
CA HIS A 112 13.71 1.78 -5.84
C HIS A 112 12.45 1.00 -5.45
N LEU A 113 12.40 -0.32 -5.66
CA LEU A 113 11.27 -1.16 -5.25
C LEU A 113 11.06 -1.16 -3.72
N LYS A 114 12.15 -1.20 -2.93
CA LYS A 114 12.05 -1.05 -1.46
C LYS A 114 11.49 0.32 -1.07
N TYR A 115 11.92 1.39 -1.76
CA TYR A 115 11.39 2.73 -1.56
C TYR A 115 9.90 2.77 -1.87
N THR A 116 9.51 2.32 -3.07
CA THR A 116 8.13 2.20 -3.53
C THR A 116 7.26 1.45 -2.52
N SER A 117 7.74 0.32 -1.97
CA SER A 117 6.99 -0.47 -0.99
C SER A 117 6.65 0.34 0.25
N ARG A 118 7.65 1.08 0.76
CA ARG A 118 7.47 1.95 1.93
C ARG A 118 6.58 3.15 1.61
N MET A 119 6.77 3.75 0.43
CA MET A 119 6.08 4.96 0.01
C MET A 119 4.58 4.71 -0.16
N VAL A 120 4.23 3.65 -0.90
CA VAL A 120 2.84 3.20 -1.10
C VAL A 120 2.16 2.89 0.24
N ALA A 121 2.86 2.25 1.18
CA ALA A 121 2.31 2.00 2.51
C ALA A 121 2.08 3.30 3.33
N LYS A 122 2.99 4.26 3.21
CA LYS A 122 2.87 5.58 3.87
C LYS A 122 1.73 6.41 3.31
N VAL A 123 1.58 6.45 1.99
CA VAL A 123 0.50 7.18 1.33
C VAL A 123 -0.87 6.69 1.83
N ASP A 124 -1.10 5.38 1.79
CA ASP A 124 -2.39 4.79 2.17
C ASP A 124 -2.71 4.91 3.67
N THR A 125 -1.69 5.12 4.50
CA THR A 125 -1.83 5.28 5.96
C THR A 125 -1.98 6.75 6.38
N SER A 126 -1.22 7.65 5.76
CA SER A 126 -0.96 8.99 6.33
C SER A 126 -1.37 10.15 5.43
N ALA A 127 -1.36 9.95 4.10
CA ALA A 127 -1.85 10.97 3.17
C ALA A 127 -3.39 10.97 3.07
N LEU A 128 -4.04 9.87 3.47
CA LEU A 128 -5.49 9.75 3.62
C LEU A 128 -5.85 9.67 5.11
N GLN A 129 -6.19 10.81 5.71
CA GLN A 129 -6.50 10.87 7.15
C GLN A 129 -8.00 10.73 7.42
N ASP A 130 -8.44 9.49 7.54
CA ASP A 130 -9.84 9.15 7.83
C ASP A 130 -10.03 7.93 8.76
N GLY A 131 -8.97 7.61 9.49
CA GLY A 131 -8.97 6.60 10.54
C GLY A 131 -8.84 5.16 10.07
N TYR A 132 -8.56 4.92 8.78
CA TYR A 132 -8.10 3.61 8.31
C TYR A 132 -6.59 3.49 8.54
N GLN A 133 -6.16 2.37 9.12
CA GLN A 133 -4.74 2.05 9.29
C GLN A 133 -4.41 0.78 8.54
N LEU A 134 -3.27 0.75 7.85
CA LEU A 134 -2.84 -0.42 7.11
C LEU A 134 -2.67 -1.64 8.01
N TYR A 135 -3.28 -2.74 7.58
CA TYR A 135 -3.28 -4.02 8.26
C TYR A 135 -2.67 -5.13 7.40
N HIS A 136 -2.61 -4.91 6.09
CA HIS A 136 -2.16 -5.87 5.10
C HIS A 136 -1.56 -5.12 3.92
N HIS A 137 -0.41 -5.59 3.46
CA HIS A 137 0.32 -5.02 2.33
C HIS A 137 0.94 -6.18 1.55
N ASN A 138 0.51 -6.35 0.30
CA ASN A 138 1.14 -7.27 -0.62
C ASN A 138 1.63 -6.52 -1.84
N PHE A 139 2.89 -6.78 -2.19
CA PHE A 139 3.59 -6.16 -3.31
C PHE A 139 3.88 -7.27 -4.32
N LEU A 140 3.30 -7.18 -5.52
CA LEU A 140 3.58 -8.11 -6.59
C LEU A 140 4.56 -7.48 -7.58
N ILE A 141 5.60 -8.21 -7.95
CA ILE A 141 6.68 -7.76 -8.84
C ILE A 141 6.80 -8.80 -9.95
N SER A 142 6.84 -8.36 -11.20
CA SER A 142 7.18 -9.20 -12.35
C SER A 142 8.70 -9.21 -12.58
N GLU A 143 9.20 -10.20 -13.30
CA GLU A 143 10.60 -10.28 -13.74
C GLU A 143 11.02 -9.09 -14.62
N ASN A 144 10.06 -8.40 -15.25
CA ASN A 144 10.26 -7.19 -16.05
C ASN A 144 10.32 -5.90 -15.20
N GLY A 145 10.17 -6.00 -13.88
CA GLY A 145 10.17 -4.86 -12.96
C GLY A 145 8.82 -4.14 -12.82
N ASN A 146 7.80 -4.51 -13.62
CA ASN A 146 6.43 -4.00 -13.42
C ASN A 146 5.85 -4.53 -12.11
N TRP A 147 5.01 -3.72 -11.47
CA TRP A 147 4.48 -4.06 -10.16
C TRP A 147 3.06 -3.58 -9.92
N CYS A 148 2.39 -4.22 -8.96
CA CYS A 148 1.18 -3.72 -8.36
C CYS A 148 1.20 -3.93 -6.85
N VAL A 149 0.49 -3.09 -6.10
CA VAL A 149 0.33 -3.24 -4.66
C VAL A 149 -1.15 -3.35 -4.32
N ILE A 150 -1.49 -4.41 -3.59
CA ILE A 150 -2.83 -4.61 -3.01
C ILE A 150 -2.73 -4.46 -1.49
N GLN A 151 -3.38 -3.43 -0.95
CA GLN A 151 -3.36 -3.14 0.48
C GLN A 151 -4.75 -3.22 1.09
N GLN A 152 -4.81 -3.47 2.40
CA GLN A 152 -6.05 -3.35 3.17
C GLN A 152 -5.82 -2.52 4.43
N GLY A 153 -6.53 -1.40 4.51
CA GLY A 153 -6.69 -0.59 5.71
C GLY A 153 -7.89 -1.07 6.54
N MET A 154 -7.78 -0.97 7.86
CA MET A 154 -8.84 -1.30 8.81
C MET A 154 -9.20 -0.06 9.62
N ASN A 155 -10.50 0.19 9.78
CA ASN A 155 -11.01 1.19 10.71
C ASN A 155 -11.73 0.47 11.87
N PRO A 156 -11.09 0.33 13.06
CA PRO A 156 -11.64 -0.43 14.17
C PRO A 156 -12.95 0.16 14.72
N SER A 157 -13.09 1.48 14.76
CA SER A 157 -14.26 2.14 15.32
C SER A 157 -15.50 1.94 14.44
N LYS A 158 -15.33 2.02 13.13
CA LYS A 158 -16.42 1.76 12.17
C LYS A 158 -16.59 0.28 11.83
N ARG A 159 -15.63 -0.58 12.19
CA ARG A 159 -15.57 -2.00 11.81
C ARG A 159 -15.69 -2.22 10.30
N TYR A 160 -14.98 -1.40 9.53
CA TYR A 160 -14.87 -1.53 8.07
C TYR A 160 -13.43 -1.77 7.64
N ALA A 161 -13.29 -2.36 6.45
CA ALA A 161 -12.03 -2.48 5.74
C ALA A 161 -12.10 -1.63 4.46
N ARG A 162 -10.97 -1.10 4.05
CA ARG A 162 -10.79 -0.43 2.75
C ARG A 162 -9.66 -1.11 2.02
N ARG A 163 -9.85 -1.37 0.73
CA ARG A 163 -8.84 -1.98 -0.13
C ARG A 163 -8.27 -0.94 -1.08
N TYR A 164 -6.96 -0.90 -1.22
CA TYR A 164 -6.24 0.02 -2.09
C TYR A 164 -5.52 -0.78 -3.16
N HIS A 165 -5.53 -0.27 -4.38
CA HIS A 165 -4.87 -0.86 -5.54
C HIS A 165 -3.96 0.17 -6.17
N TRP A 166 -2.77 -0.29 -6.51
CA TRP A 166 -1.74 0.49 -7.19
C TRP A 166 -1.22 -0.34 -8.35
N LEU A 167 -0.93 0.32 -9.48
CA LEU A 167 -0.34 -0.29 -10.66
C LEU A 167 0.80 0.60 -11.16
N SER A 168 1.99 0.05 -11.32
CA SER A 168 3.21 0.81 -11.68
C SER A 168 3.03 1.66 -12.93
N GLU A 169 2.32 1.14 -13.94
CA GLU A 169 2.06 1.81 -15.22
C GLU A 169 1.26 3.12 -15.07
N HIS A 170 0.45 3.25 -14.02
CA HIS A 170 -0.41 4.42 -13.81
C HIS A 170 0.14 5.37 -12.73
N VAL A 171 1.25 5.02 -12.09
CA VAL A 171 1.86 5.86 -11.05
C VAL A 171 2.85 6.83 -11.69
N SER A 172 2.41 8.07 -11.91
CA SER A 172 3.28 9.19 -12.31
C SER A 172 3.81 10.01 -11.13
N SER A 173 3.19 9.88 -9.96
CA SER A 173 3.56 10.51 -8.69
C SER A 173 3.06 9.62 -7.56
N PHE A 174 3.77 9.52 -6.44
CA PHE A 174 3.26 8.80 -5.27
C PHE A 174 2.22 9.61 -4.47
N VAL A 175 2.18 10.92 -4.64
CA VAL A 175 1.44 11.83 -3.75
C VAL A 175 0.33 12.62 -4.46
N GLU A 176 0.08 12.36 -5.74
CA GLU A 176 -1.01 12.98 -6.48
C GLU A 176 -1.70 11.96 -7.38
N GLU A 177 -2.97 11.68 -7.08
CA GLU A 177 -3.83 10.70 -7.78
C GLU A 177 -3.14 9.37 -8.13
N PRO A 178 -2.48 8.69 -7.16
CA PRO A 178 -1.57 7.60 -7.49
C PRO A 178 -2.25 6.23 -7.55
N HIS A 179 -3.49 6.13 -7.08
CA HIS A 179 -4.21 4.86 -6.92
C HIS A 179 -4.86 4.43 -8.23
N GLU A 180 -4.75 3.14 -8.53
CA GLU A 180 -5.62 2.50 -9.53
C GLU A 180 -7.07 2.46 -9.01
N ALA A 181 -7.23 2.14 -7.71
CA ALA A 181 -8.54 2.16 -7.08
C ALA A 181 -8.46 2.23 -5.54
N ILE A 182 -9.45 2.89 -4.95
CA ILE A 182 -9.73 2.83 -3.51
C ILE A 182 -11.16 2.29 -3.31
N CYS A 183 -11.27 1.06 -2.81
CA CYS A 183 -12.54 0.35 -2.64
C CYS A 183 -12.99 0.39 -1.17
N CYS A 184 -14.16 0.97 -0.90
CA CYS A 184 -14.78 0.92 0.42
C CYS A 184 -16.30 1.05 0.36
N ASP A 185 -17.00 0.51 1.36
CA ASP A 185 -18.46 0.58 1.47
C ASP A 185 -18.96 1.89 2.10
N HIS A 186 -18.05 2.71 2.64
CA HIS A 186 -18.38 3.93 3.36
C HIS A 186 -17.55 5.11 2.84
N THR A 187 -18.23 6.14 2.37
CA THR A 187 -17.65 7.44 2.00
C THR A 187 -17.91 8.48 3.09
N GLY A 188 -17.01 9.45 3.25
CA GLY A 188 -17.15 10.49 4.26
C GLY A 188 -16.13 11.61 4.05
N ARG A 189 -16.21 12.65 4.88
CA ARG A 189 -15.20 13.71 4.88
C ARG A 189 -13.90 13.17 5.44
N ALA A 190 -12.82 13.41 4.71
CA ALA A 190 -11.47 12.97 5.00
C ALA A 190 -10.51 14.07 4.57
N LEU A 191 -9.37 14.21 5.25
CA LEU A 191 -8.26 14.97 4.67
C LEU A 191 -7.58 14.05 3.65
N ASN A 192 -7.71 14.40 2.38
CA ASN A 192 -7.14 13.63 1.27
C ASN A 192 -5.98 14.41 0.65
N MET A 193 -4.78 14.21 1.18
CA MET A 193 -3.56 14.84 0.70
C MET A 193 -3.04 14.25 -0.62
N VAL A 194 -3.66 13.21 -1.18
CA VAL A 194 -3.33 12.72 -2.54
C VAL A 194 -4.26 13.25 -3.62
N ALA A 195 -5.35 13.91 -3.26
CA ALA A 195 -6.24 14.54 -4.22
C ALA A 195 -5.48 15.61 -5.03
N ARG A 196 -5.73 15.71 -6.33
CA ARG A 196 -5.13 16.76 -7.16
C ARG A 196 -5.42 18.16 -6.62
N GLU A 197 -6.62 18.39 -6.11
CA GLU A 197 -7.06 19.66 -5.52
C GLU A 197 -6.30 20.01 -4.23
N SER A 198 -5.63 19.04 -3.59
CA SER A 198 -4.83 19.27 -2.38
C SER A 198 -3.37 19.65 -2.67
N ARG A 199 -3.02 20.00 -3.92
CA ARG A 199 -1.66 20.40 -4.29
C ARG A 199 -1.16 21.58 -3.47
N GLU A 200 -1.93 22.66 -3.38
CA GLU A 200 -1.56 23.84 -2.59
C GLU A 200 -1.40 23.50 -1.10
N ALA A 201 -2.21 22.56 -0.58
CA ALA A 201 -2.08 22.09 0.79
C ALA A 201 -0.80 21.27 1.02
N ARG A 202 -0.39 20.46 0.03
CA ARG A 202 0.89 19.74 0.05
C ARG A 202 2.06 20.72 0.04
N ASP A 203 2.04 21.70 -0.86
CA ASP A 203 3.10 22.72 -0.99
C ASP A 203 3.21 23.54 0.30
N CYS A 204 2.08 24.03 0.83
CA CYS A 204 2.04 24.75 2.10
C CYS A 204 2.55 23.91 3.28
N SER A 205 2.30 22.59 3.28
CA SER A 205 2.84 21.71 4.33
C SER A 205 4.37 21.67 4.32
N VAL A 206 4.97 21.67 3.12
CA VAL A 206 6.42 21.68 2.93
C VAL A 206 7.00 23.04 3.34
N ASP A 207 6.39 24.14 2.87
CA ASP A 207 6.80 25.50 3.22
C ASP A 207 6.80 25.72 4.74
N LEU A 208 5.72 25.30 5.42
CA LEU A 208 5.61 25.43 6.88
C LEU A 208 6.71 24.68 7.63
N VAL A 209 7.09 23.50 7.15
CA VAL A 209 8.20 22.72 7.72
C VAL A 209 9.54 23.42 7.44
N ASN A 210 9.73 23.94 6.22
CA ASN A 210 10.96 24.60 5.80
C ASN A 210 11.17 25.97 6.47
N ASP A 211 10.10 26.68 6.82
CA ASP A 211 10.14 27.93 7.60
C ASP A 211 10.45 27.71 9.09
N GLY A 212 10.20 26.49 9.58
CA GLY A 212 10.57 26.05 10.92
C GLY A 212 9.52 26.34 12.00
N LEU A 213 9.82 25.84 13.21
CA LEU A 213 8.87 25.81 14.33
C LEU A 213 8.35 27.19 14.78
N GLY A 214 9.11 28.26 14.53
CA GLY A 214 8.72 29.62 14.86
C GLY A 214 7.45 30.06 14.14
N GLU A 215 7.34 29.77 12.84
CA GLU A 215 6.18 30.11 12.03
C GLU A 215 4.99 29.20 12.34
N ILE A 216 5.22 27.88 12.44
CA ILE A 216 4.15 26.91 12.79
C ILE A 216 3.46 27.28 14.09
N ARG A 217 4.21 27.72 15.11
CA ARG A 217 3.66 28.13 16.41
C ARG A 217 2.71 29.32 16.31
N LYS A 218 2.86 30.20 15.33
CA LYS A 218 1.96 31.36 15.13
C LYS A 218 0.57 30.91 14.69
N TYR A 219 0.49 29.85 13.90
CA TYR A 219 -0.77 29.28 13.42
C TYR A 219 -1.42 28.32 14.42
N LEU A 220 -0.65 27.77 15.36
CA LEU A 220 -1.15 26.94 16.47
C LEU A 220 -1.78 27.80 17.58
N THR A 221 -2.92 28.44 17.31
CA THR A 221 -3.75 29.05 18.37
C THR A 221 -4.55 27.96 19.07
N MET A 222 -3.98 27.35 20.11
CA MET A 222 -4.65 26.29 20.85
C MET A 222 -5.59 26.86 21.93
N SER A 223 -6.77 26.24 22.06
CA SER A 223 -7.59 26.44 23.26
C SER A 223 -6.86 25.86 24.49
N ARG A 224 -7.15 26.37 25.69
CA ARG A 224 -6.58 25.90 26.97
C ARG A 224 -6.72 24.38 27.23
N TYR A 225 -7.53 23.68 26.44
CA TYR A 225 -7.87 22.26 26.62
C TYR A 225 -7.19 21.33 25.60
N HIS A 226 -6.37 21.84 24.68
CA HIS A 226 -5.63 21.01 23.73
C HIS A 226 -4.13 21.24 23.92
N TRP A 227 -3.38 20.15 24.08
CA TRP A 227 -1.92 20.17 24.18
C TRP A 227 -1.36 19.29 23.06
N ILE A 228 -0.34 19.79 22.38
CA ILE A 228 0.42 19.01 21.39
C ILE A 228 1.60 18.38 22.12
N ASP A 229 1.83 17.08 21.90
CA ASP A 229 2.96 16.35 22.48
C ASP A 229 4.29 16.97 21.99
N ASN A 230 5.21 17.25 22.91
CA ASN A 230 6.54 17.78 22.62
C ASN A 230 7.33 16.93 21.61
N ARG A 231 7.03 15.62 21.50
CA ARG A 231 7.61 14.73 20.50
C ARG A 231 7.29 15.12 19.06
N VAL A 232 6.13 15.73 18.82
CA VAL A 232 5.76 16.26 17.49
C VAL A 232 6.72 17.38 17.09
N PHE A 233 7.08 18.25 18.04
CA PHE A 233 8.00 19.35 17.76
C PHE A 233 9.42 18.86 17.45
N SER A 234 9.92 17.82 18.12
CA SER A 234 11.24 17.25 17.79
C SER A 234 11.32 16.74 16.35
N LYS A 235 10.26 16.08 15.85
CA LYS A 235 10.25 15.57 14.48
C LYS A 235 10.11 16.67 13.44
N LEU A 236 9.36 17.72 13.75
CA LEU A 236 9.29 18.91 12.91
C LEU A 236 10.65 19.64 12.84
N THR A 237 11.43 19.65 13.92
CA THR A 237 12.82 20.15 13.86
C THR A 237 13.69 19.28 12.95
N ASP A 238 13.67 17.95 13.10
CA ASP A 238 14.45 17.05 12.24
C ASP A 238 14.10 17.24 10.75
N LEU A 239 12.81 17.42 10.45
CA LEU A 239 12.32 17.69 9.11
C LEU A 239 12.75 19.07 8.59
N HIS A 240 12.69 20.08 9.44
CA HIS A 240 13.18 21.42 9.10
C HIS A 240 14.68 21.41 8.83
N GLU A 241 15.48 20.65 9.57
CA GLU A 241 16.92 20.49 9.27
C GLU A 241 17.15 19.73 7.96
N PHE A 242 16.28 18.78 7.64
CA PHE A 242 16.34 18.01 6.38
C PHE A 242 15.97 18.85 5.15
N GLN A 243 15.11 19.87 5.29
CA GLN A 243 14.63 20.74 4.21
C GLN A 243 14.06 19.93 3.01
N PRO A 244 12.93 19.21 3.18
CA PRO A 244 12.33 18.45 2.09
C PRO A 244 12.04 19.35 0.88
N ARG A 245 12.38 18.85 -0.31
CA ARG A 245 12.17 19.57 -1.57
C ARG A 245 10.70 19.58 -2.01
N ASP A 246 9.97 18.54 -1.64
CA ASP A 246 8.57 18.35 -1.97
C ASP A 246 7.85 17.50 -0.91
N TYR A 247 6.54 17.31 -1.12
CA TYR A 247 5.69 16.56 -0.20
C TYR A 247 6.03 15.06 -0.16
N GLU A 248 6.57 14.50 -1.25
CA GLU A 248 6.96 13.10 -1.30
C GLU A 248 8.18 12.85 -0.41
N GLU A 249 9.21 13.69 -0.48
CA GLU A 249 10.37 13.61 0.41
C GLU A 249 9.99 13.83 1.87
N MET A 250 9.13 14.82 2.14
CA MET A 250 8.62 15.07 3.48
C MET A 250 7.90 13.82 4.03
N LEU A 251 7.01 13.23 3.23
CA LEU A 251 6.28 12.01 3.63
C LEU A 251 7.21 10.80 3.73
N ALA A 252 8.24 10.69 2.88
CA ALA A 252 9.24 9.63 2.89
C ALA A 252 10.15 9.68 4.12
N PHE A 253 10.30 10.86 4.76
CA PHE A 253 11.13 11.03 5.96
C PHE A 253 10.74 10.09 7.11
N LYS A 254 11.73 9.57 7.82
CA LYS A 254 11.52 8.54 8.84
C LYS A 254 10.82 9.14 10.07
N GLY A 255 9.66 8.58 10.40
CA GLY A 255 8.84 9.04 11.54
C GLY A 255 7.77 10.06 11.16
N VAL A 256 7.65 10.41 9.89
CA VAL A 256 6.49 11.11 9.33
C VAL A 256 5.45 10.08 8.93
N GLY A 257 4.24 10.21 9.49
CA GLY A 257 3.09 9.36 9.21
C GLY A 257 2.12 9.20 10.37
#